data_AF-A0AB34JE86-F1
#
_entry.id   AF-A0AB34JE86-F1
#
_cell.length_a   1.000
_cell.length_b   1.000
_cell.length_c   1.000
_cell.angle_alpha   90.00
_cell.angle_beta   90.00
_cell.angle_gamma   90.00
#
_symmetry.space_group_name_H-M   'P 1'
#
loop_
_entity.id
_entity.type
_entity.pdbx_description
1 polymer ?
#
loop_
_entity_poly.entity_id
_entity_poly.type
_entity_poly.pdbx_seq_one_letter_code
_entity_poly.pdbx_strand_id
1 'polypeptide(L)'
;MPSCDSSTEIGSHEFYEHGCSYGRAEAMDVLRELSAAADDDRGVLVPREVRRRATIRRVRLLGLCCSCLLLFPTFGTIICITSYMAGSRNPVLLMTMGLVLPRYTYYIENMGLLAAVVRLVDPRAAASHARASAYYHRQRPIFEAAAKSWVLHPYFAEQGTAPEFQRMESTLYDTVIGRLRVMGAQLRAHGRDDFRIEKDKCKMYSFFQRNRLPTVHVLNVWYTHSEFLDQMYSGVAFQNTSHWPVFIKFCHLTQGSMLSTRRIKSNEYLHQNWKEIVAWVDSKWNLHADDITRPWREYSNELTDFVPPGVLVQLPANLSYNPVRKKWGVVEVKVEVVWGRAYLGALLPDDDSTEFPVVMRGSNDTDGVIEVFDSYFSVVIHRGVPLSPDVWYAWVLEPGYLNCAWKLAERSAAIMRADQVRIDIFITEGQPDNCLINEDSLSSGQNYGPHTHFLNLIWLEPWVHKWFKTAKLTAPYTPVYDQIIR
;
A
#
# COMPACT_ATOMS: atom_id res chain seq x y z
N MET A 1 14.37 -42.93 -48.92
CA MET A 1 13.61 -44.19 -48.82
C MET A 1 14.31 -45.09 -47.83
N PRO A 2 13.64 -45.85 -46.95
CA PRO A 2 12.19 -46.09 -46.78
C PRO A 2 11.66 -45.56 -45.41
N SER A 3 10.40 -45.28 -45.07
CA SER A 3 9.02 -45.62 -45.48
C SER A 3 8.64 -47.11 -45.43
N CYS A 4 7.90 -47.49 -44.38
CA CYS A 4 6.83 -48.51 -44.26
C CYS A 4 6.67 -48.73 -42.74
N ASP A 5 5.63 -48.27 -42.05
CA ASP A 5 4.21 -48.62 -42.14
C ASP A 5 3.95 -50.15 -42.17
N SER A 6 3.42 -50.66 -41.06
CA SER A 6 2.39 -51.70 -41.06
C SER A 6 1.66 -51.74 -39.71
N SER A 7 0.39 -51.39 -39.83
CA SER A 7 -0.75 -51.69 -38.98
C SER A 7 -0.80 -53.11 -38.41
N THR A 8 -1.35 -53.21 -37.19
CA THR A 8 -2.41 -54.19 -36.92
C THR A 8 -3.36 -53.65 -35.86
N GLU A 9 -4.64 -53.57 -36.25
CA GLU A 9 -5.82 -53.35 -35.40
C GLU A 9 -6.00 -54.48 -34.39
N ILE A 10 -6.65 -54.15 -33.26
CA ILE A 10 -7.67 -54.88 -32.46
C ILE A 10 -7.74 -54.10 -31.14
N GLY A 11 -8.77 -53.30 -30.89
CA GLY A 11 -9.96 -53.75 -30.18
C GLY A 11 -10.47 -52.61 -29.29
N SER A 12 -11.49 -51.91 -29.78
CA SER A 12 -12.26 -50.93 -29.03
C SER A 12 -13.07 -51.63 -27.93
N HIS A 13 -12.80 -51.32 -26.67
CA HIS A 13 -13.80 -51.42 -25.59
C HIS A 13 -13.48 -50.42 -24.48
N GLU A 14 -14.47 -49.55 -24.23
CA GLU A 14 -14.86 -48.95 -22.95
C GLU A 14 -13.76 -48.53 -21.98
N PHE A 15 -13.64 -47.23 -21.70
CA PHE A 15 -13.57 -46.67 -20.33
C PHE A 15 -13.25 -45.17 -20.42
N TYR A 16 -14.26 -44.31 -20.60
CA TYR A 16 -14.21 -42.90 -20.20
C TYR A 16 -15.63 -42.30 -20.19
N GLU A 17 -16.50 -42.81 -19.33
CA GLU A 17 -17.80 -42.16 -19.03
C GLU A 17 -18.18 -42.26 -17.54
N HIS A 18 -17.25 -42.14 -16.60
CA HIS A 18 -17.62 -41.97 -15.19
C HIS A 18 -16.74 -40.93 -14.50
N GLY A 19 -17.17 -39.67 -14.59
CA GLY A 19 -16.48 -38.60 -13.88
C GLY A 19 -17.10 -37.22 -13.96
N CYS A 20 -18.39 -37.06 -14.30
CA CYS A 20 -19.08 -35.76 -14.17
C CYS A 20 -20.62 -35.84 -14.23
N SER A 21 -21.22 -37.00 -13.92
CA SER A 21 -22.69 -37.16 -14.01
C SER A 21 -23.43 -36.85 -12.69
N TYR A 22 -22.77 -36.95 -11.53
CA TYR A 22 -23.44 -36.77 -10.24
C TYR A 22 -23.84 -35.32 -9.94
N GLY A 23 -23.01 -34.34 -10.31
CA GLY A 23 -23.34 -32.92 -10.10
C GLY A 23 -24.36 -32.36 -11.10
N ARG A 24 -24.44 -32.93 -12.31
CA ARG A 24 -25.34 -32.45 -13.37
C ARG A 24 -26.77 -32.91 -13.13
N ALA A 25 -26.98 -34.13 -12.60
CA ALA A 25 -28.30 -34.63 -12.25
C ALA A 25 -28.92 -33.84 -11.08
N GLU A 26 -28.17 -33.61 -10.00
CA GLU A 26 -28.66 -32.78 -8.87
C GLU A 26 -28.91 -31.32 -9.28
N ALA A 27 -28.04 -30.73 -10.11
CA ALA A 27 -28.24 -29.36 -10.60
C ALA A 27 -29.47 -29.25 -11.53
N MET A 28 -29.71 -30.26 -12.37
CA MET A 28 -30.88 -30.30 -13.28
C MET A 28 -32.18 -30.61 -12.53
N ASP A 29 -32.15 -31.41 -11.47
CA ASP A 29 -33.31 -31.65 -10.61
C ASP A 29 -33.67 -30.40 -9.79
N VAL A 30 -32.66 -29.65 -9.31
CA VAL A 30 -32.89 -28.34 -8.66
C VAL A 30 -33.46 -27.32 -9.66
N LEU A 31 -32.95 -27.27 -10.90
CA LEU A 31 -33.49 -26.38 -11.94
C LEU A 31 -34.92 -26.76 -12.34
N ARG A 32 -35.27 -28.05 -12.37
CA ARG A 32 -36.64 -28.53 -12.60
C ARG A 32 -37.57 -28.19 -11.43
N GLU A 33 -37.11 -28.35 -10.18
CA GLU A 33 -37.88 -27.92 -9.00
C GLU A 33 -38.08 -26.40 -8.96
N LEU A 34 -37.10 -25.61 -9.41
CA LEU A 34 -37.20 -24.15 -9.51
C LEU A 34 -38.14 -23.70 -10.63
N SER A 35 -38.12 -24.38 -11.77
CA SER A 35 -39.07 -24.15 -12.87
C SER A 35 -40.50 -24.49 -12.44
N ALA A 36 -40.70 -25.60 -11.73
CA ALA A 36 -42.02 -26.00 -11.22
C ALA A 36 -42.54 -25.05 -10.13
N ALA A 37 -41.66 -24.46 -9.32
CA ALA A 37 -42.04 -23.47 -8.30
C ALA A 37 -42.28 -22.05 -8.86
N ALA A 38 -41.75 -21.74 -10.05
CA ALA A 38 -41.97 -20.47 -10.74
C ALA A 38 -43.25 -20.46 -11.58
N ASP A 39 -43.71 -21.64 -12.06
CA ASP A 39 -44.97 -21.80 -12.78
C ASP A 39 -46.22 -21.93 -11.87
N ASP A 40 -46.03 -22.06 -10.56
CA ASP A 40 -47.12 -22.26 -9.58
C ASP A 40 -47.48 -20.98 -8.83
N ASP A 41 -47.72 -19.90 -9.57
CA ASP A 41 -48.41 -18.69 -9.08
C ASP A 41 -49.93 -18.90 -8.94
N ARG A 42 -50.38 -20.17 -8.96
CA ARG A 42 -51.79 -20.60 -8.82
C ARG A 42 -52.10 -21.08 -7.40
N GLY A 43 -51.73 -20.33 -6.38
CA GLY A 43 -52.38 -20.40 -5.05
C GLY A 43 -52.37 -21.75 -4.32
N VAL A 44 -51.53 -22.72 -4.70
CA VAL A 44 -51.41 -23.99 -3.96
C VAL A 44 -50.51 -23.76 -2.75
N LEU A 45 -51.07 -23.99 -1.55
CA LEU A 45 -50.36 -23.90 -0.28
C LEU A 45 -49.29 -25.00 -0.17
N VAL A 46 -48.08 -24.72 -0.67
CA VAL A 46 -46.91 -25.59 -0.46
C VAL A 46 -46.69 -25.77 1.05
N PRO A 47 -46.69 -27.01 1.58
CA PRO A 47 -46.54 -27.27 3.01
C PRO A 47 -45.29 -26.59 3.58
N ARG A 48 -45.43 -25.95 4.74
CA ARG A 48 -44.35 -25.21 5.44
C ARG A 48 -43.06 -26.03 5.57
N GLU A 49 -43.18 -27.34 5.75
CA GLU A 49 -42.07 -28.30 5.84
C GLU A 49 -41.18 -28.30 4.58
N VAL A 50 -41.80 -28.22 3.39
CA VAL A 50 -41.11 -28.29 2.09
C VAL A 50 -40.37 -26.97 1.82
N ARG A 51 -41.00 -25.82 2.11
CA ARG A 51 -40.31 -24.51 2.07
C ARG A 51 -39.13 -24.47 3.02
N ARG A 52 -39.28 -25.01 4.24
CA ARG A 52 -38.18 -25.06 5.23
C ARG A 52 -37.01 -25.91 4.74
N ARG A 53 -37.26 -27.08 4.15
CA ARG A 53 -36.21 -27.94 3.60
C ARG A 53 -35.52 -27.32 2.38
N ALA A 54 -36.27 -26.68 1.48
CA ALA A 54 -35.71 -25.97 0.33
C ALA A 54 -34.83 -24.78 0.76
N THR A 55 -35.26 -23.99 1.74
CA THR A 55 -34.46 -22.89 2.30
C THR A 55 -33.19 -23.40 2.98
N ILE A 56 -33.27 -24.46 3.78
CA ILE A 56 -32.08 -25.06 4.43
C ILE A 56 -31.10 -25.61 3.37
N ARG A 57 -31.59 -26.26 2.32
CA ARG A 57 -30.74 -26.72 1.21
C ARG A 57 -30.09 -25.55 0.46
N ARG A 58 -30.84 -24.47 0.16
CA ARG A 58 -30.29 -23.25 -0.46
C ARG A 58 -29.20 -22.62 0.41
N VAL A 59 -29.43 -22.48 1.72
CA VAL A 59 -28.43 -21.93 2.65
C VAL A 59 -27.18 -22.83 2.73
N ARG A 60 -27.34 -24.15 2.70
CA ARG A 60 -26.20 -25.08 2.70
C ARG A 60 -25.42 -25.06 1.37
N LEU A 61 -26.11 -24.98 0.23
CA LEU A 61 -25.46 -24.89 -1.09
C LEU A 61 -24.73 -23.56 -1.27
N LEU A 62 -25.35 -22.44 -0.86
CA LEU A 62 -24.70 -21.13 -0.80
C LEU A 62 -23.51 -21.15 0.18
N GLY A 63 -23.66 -21.81 1.33
CA GLY A 63 -22.57 -22.01 2.29
C GLY A 63 -21.39 -22.78 1.70
N LEU A 64 -21.64 -23.89 1.01
CA LEU A 64 -20.61 -24.71 0.36
C LEU A 64 -19.94 -24.00 -0.83
N CYS A 65 -20.71 -23.33 -1.70
CA CYS A 65 -20.14 -22.52 -2.79
C CYS A 65 -19.32 -21.34 -2.25
N CYS A 66 -19.81 -20.62 -1.24
CA CYS A 66 -19.04 -19.55 -0.59
C CYS A 66 -17.78 -20.09 0.10
N SER A 67 -17.84 -21.28 0.71
CA SER A 67 -16.67 -21.91 1.34
C SER A 67 -15.60 -22.27 0.31
N CYS A 68 -15.97 -22.88 -0.82
CA CYS A 68 -15.03 -23.19 -1.90
C CYS A 68 -14.46 -21.93 -2.56
N LEU A 69 -15.29 -20.89 -2.75
CA LEU A 69 -14.89 -19.59 -3.29
C LEU A 69 -13.98 -18.81 -2.34
N LEU A 70 -14.04 -19.05 -1.03
CA LEU A 70 -13.11 -18.47 -0.07
C LEU A 70 -11.83 -19.30 0.07
N LEU A 71 -11.94 -20.62 0.09
CA LEU A 71 -10.83 -21.55 0.29
C LEU A 71 -9.84 -21.54 -0.88
N PHE A 72 -10.31 -21.54 -2.13
CA PHE A 72 -9.40 -21.58 -3.28
C PHE A 72 -8.48 -20.35 -3.38
N PRO A 73 -8.99 -19.10 -3.26
CA PRO A 73 -8.12 -17.93 -3.20
C PRO A 73 -7.33 -17.86 -1.90
N THR A 74 -7.83 -18.31 -0.74
CA THR A 74 -6.98 -18.35 0.47
C THR A 74 -5.83 -19.33 0.33
N PHE A 75 -6.04 -20.54 -0.18
CA PHE A 75 -4.94 -21.49 -0.43
C PHE A 75 -3.98 -20.98 -1.51
N GLY A 76 -4.49 -20.43 -2.61
CA GLY A 76 -3.67 -19.79 -3.65
C GLY A 76 -2.84 -18.64 -3.09
N THR A 77 -3.43 -17.79 -2.25
CA THR A 77 -2.74 -16.70 -1.56
C THR A 77 -1.72 -17.22 -0.56
N ILE A 78 -2.03 -18.23 0.25
CA ILE A 78 -1.09 -18.82 1.21
C ILE A 78 0.13 -19.36 0.48
N ILE A 79 -0.06 -20.08 -0.63
CA ILE A 79 1.04 -20.60 -1.44
C ILE A 79 1.86 -19.44 -2.04
N CYS A 80 1.19 -18.39 -2.54
CA CYS A 80 1.84 -17.20 -3.09
C CYS A 80 2.65 -16.43 -2.04
N ILE A 81 2.08 -16.16 -0.87
CA ILE A 81 2.72 -15.44 0.24
C ILE A 81 3.89 -16.25 0.79
N THR A 82 3.70 -17.54 1.09
CA THR A 82 4.78 -18.39 1.62
C THR A 82 5.93 -18.49 0.64
N SER A 83 5.65 -18.58 -0.66
CA SER A 83 6.70 -18.65 -1.68
C SER A 83 7.39 -17.29 -1.93
N TYR A 84 6.68 -16.18 -1.78
CA TYR A 84 7.27 -14.83 -1.78
C TYR A 84 8.20 -14.63 -0.57
N MET A 85 7.74 -15.02 0.63
CA MET A 85 8.54 -14.98 1.85
C MET A 85 9.77 -15.89 1.76
N ALA A 86 9.69 -16.98 0.99
CA ALA A 86 10.82 -17.86 0.69
C ALA A 86 11.79 -17.26 -0.36
N GLY A 87 11.52 -16.07 -0.92
CA GLY A 87 12.38 -15.42 -1.90
C GLY A 87 12.45 -16.13 -3.25
N SER A 88 11.44 -16.93 -3.60
CA SER A 88 11.42 -17.67 -4.86
C SER A 88 11.37 -16.70 -6.05
N ARG A 89 12.39 -16.79 -6.92
CA ARG A 89 12.45 -16.05 -8.20
C ARG A 89 11.76 -16.81 -9.34
N ASN A 90 10.87 -17.76 -9.03
CA ASN A 90 10.19 -18.54 -10.06
C ASN A 90 9.19 -17.65 -10.84
N PRO A 91 9.32 -17.54 -12.17
CA PRO A 91 8.48 -16.65 -12.97
C PRO A 91 6.99 -17.06 -12.97
N VAL A 92 6.68 -18.36 -12.89
CA VAL A 92 5.30 -18.87 -12.81
C VAL A 92 4.66 -18.45 -11.50
N LEU A 93 5.42 -18.48 -10.41
CA LEU A 93 4.96 -18.03 -9.11
C LEU A 93 4.71 -16.52 -9.11
N LEU A 94 5.63 -15.71 -9.65
CA LEU A 94 5.44 -14.25 -9.76
C LEU A 94 4.21 -13.91 -10.61
N MET A 95 4.00 -14.62 -11.72
CA MET A 95 2.78 -14.48 -12.53
C MET A 95 1.52 -14.85 -11.73
N THR A 96 1.55 -15.96 -11.00
CA THR A 96 0.42 -16.40 -10.15
C THR A 96 0.12 -15.37 -9.06
N MET A 97 1.16 -14.83 -8.42
CA MET A 97 1.06 -13.75 -7.45
C MET A 97 0.38 -12.51 -8.05
N GLY A 98 0.79 -12.09 -9.24
CA GLY A 98 0.19 -10.94 -9.93
C GLY A 98 -1.29 -11.13 -10.30
N LEU A 99 -1.77 -12.37 -10.42
CA LEU A 99 -3.19 -12.67 -10.67
C LEU A 99 -4.02 -12.74 -9.38
N VAL A 100 -3.44 -13.27 -8.30
CA VAL A 100 -4.16 -13.58 -7.06
C VAL A 100 -4.06 -12.45 -6.04
N LEU A 101 -2.86 -11.89 -5.82
CA LEU A 101 -2.63 -10.90 -4.77
C LEU A 101 -3.46 -9.63 -4.94
N PRO A 102 -3.58 -8.99 -6.11
CA PRO A 102 -4.42 -7.80 -6.25
C PRO A 102 -5.88 -8.04 -5.81
N ARG A 103 -6.44 -9.20 -6.17
CA ARG A 103 -7.82 -9.56 -5.78
C ARG A 103 -7.91 -9.87 -4.29
N TYR A 104 -6.97 -10.64 -3.76
CA TYR A 104 -6.91 -10.93 -2.33
C TYR A 104 -6.80 -9.64 -1.51
N THR A 105 -5.86 -8.77 -1.86
CA THR A 105 -5.62 -7.50 -1.19
C THR A 105 -6.85 -6.59 -1.29
N TYR A 106 -7.54 -6.58 -2.43
CA TYR A 106 -8.79 -5.82 -2.55
C TYR A 106 -9.94 -6.38 -1.67
N TYR A 107 -10.26 -7.67 -1.80
CA TYR A 107 -11.44 -8.26 -1.15
C TYR A 107 -11.22 -8.60 0.33
N ILE A 108 -10.05 -9.08 0.71
CA ILE A 108 -9.78 -9.54 2.08
C ILE A 108 -9.30 -8.38 2.94
N GLU A 109 -8.32 -7.61 2.48
CA GLU A 109 -7.75 -6.53 3.28
C GLU A 109 -8.62 -5.28 3.21
N ASN A 110 -8.94 -4.80 2.01
CA ASN A 110 -9.58 -3.50 1.83
C ASN A 110 -11.10 -3.50 2.07
N MET A 111 -11.83 -4.52 1.62
CA MET A 111 -13.24 -4.66 1.99
C MET A 111 -13.42 -5.16 3.43
N GLY A 112 -12.35 -5.60 4.10
CA GLY A 112 -12.39 -6.07 5.48
C GLY A 112 -13.32 -7.26 5.71
N LEU A 113 -13.57 -8.09 4.68
CA LEU A 113 -14.53 -9.20 4.74
C LEU A 113 -14.22 -10.17 5.88
N LEU A 114 -12.94 -10.52 6.05
CA LEU A 114 -12.52 -11.42 7.13
C LEU A 114 -12.66 -10.75 8.50
N ALA A 115 -12.26 -9.48 8.62
CA ALA A 115 -12.41 -8.72 9.86
C ALA A 115 -13.88 -8.58 10.29
N ALA A 116 -14.80 -8.39 9.34
CA ALA A 116 -16.24 -8.28 9.63
C ALA A 116 -16.79 -9.54 10.31
N VAL A 117 -16.35 -10.73 9.88
CA VAL A 117 -16.71 -12.01 10.50
C VAL A 117 -16.01 -12.18 11.84
N VAL A 118 -14.70 -11.95 11.91
CA VAL A 118 -13.92 -12.11 13.14
C VAL A 118 -14.43 -11.21 14.26
N ARG A 119 -14.87 -9.99 13.94
CA ARG A 119 -15.45 -9.04 14.90
C ARG A 119 -16.67 -9.59 15.65
N LEU A 120 -17.40 -10.55 15.08
CA LEU A 120 -18.57 -11.15 15.71
C LEU A 120 -18.21 -12.15 16.83
N VAL A 121 -16.96 -12.64 16.84
CA VAL A 121 -16.54 -13.74 17.71
C VAL A 121 -15.27 -13.45 18.52
N ASP A 122 -14.40 -12.53 18.08
CA ASP A 122 -13.21 -12.10 18.85
C ASP A 122 -13.45 -10.72 19.49
N PRO A 123 -13.53 -10.64 20.85
CA PRO A 123 -13.78 -9.38 21.54
C PRO A 123 -12.66 -8.35 21.34
N ARG A 124 -11.42 -8.76 21.03
CA ARG A 124 -10.33 -7.83 20.74
C ARG A 124 -10.54 -7.13 19.41
N ALA A 125 -11.03 -7.84 18.39
CA ALA A 125 -11.35 -7.24 17.10
C ALA A 125 -12.54 -6.27 17.21
N ALA A 126 -13.57 -6.62 17.98
CA ALA A 126 -14.66 -5.71 18.31
C ALA A 126 -14.18 -4.45 19.05
N ALA A 127 -13.33 -4.62 20.06
CA ALA A 127 -12.76 -3.49 20.81
C ALA A 127 -11.86 -2.59 19.94
N SER A 128 -11.04 -3.16 19.07
CA SER A 128 -10.20 -2.42 18.11
C SER A 128 -11.05 -1.56 17.17
N HIS A 129 -12.10 -2.14 16.58
CA HIS A 129 -13.03 -1.38 15.75
C HIS A 129 -13.76 -0.27 16.52
N ALA A 130 -14.20 -0.53 17.76
CA ALA A 130 -14.83 0.47 18.60
C ALA A 130 -13.89 1.64 18.93
N ARG A 131 -12.61 1.37 19.21
CA ARG A 131 -11.58 2.40 19.41
C ARG A 131 -11.36 3.23 18.14
N ALA A 132 -11.27 2.59 16.97
CA ALA A 132 -11.12 3.28 15.69
C ALA A 132 -12.32 4.18 15.36
N SER A 133 -13.54 3.72 15.61
CA SER A 133 -14.76 4.53 15.47
C SER A 133 -14.78 5.72 16.43
N ALA A 134 -14.45 5.50 17.71
CA ALA A 134 -14.37 6.58 18.69
C ALA A 134 -13.26 7.60 18.36
N TYR A 135 -12.14 7.12 17.79
CA TYR A 135 -11.06 7.96 17.28
C TYR A 135 -11.55 8.88 16.15
N TYR A 136 -12.18 8.28 15.13
CA TYR A 136 -12.77 8.97 14.00
C TYR A 136 -13.74 10.07 14.44
N HIS A 137 -14.74 9.72 15.26
CA HIS A 137 -15.76 10.67 15.68
C HIS A 137 -15.18 11.86 16.47
N ARG A 138 -14.10 11.63 17.22
CA ARG A 138 -13.38 12.71 17.92
C ARG A 138 -12.59 13.60 16.96
N GLN A 139 -11.92 13.03 15.96
CA GLN A 139 -11.09 13.79 15.01
C GLN A 139 -11.91 14.50 13.94
N ARG A 140 -13.05 13.94 13.52
CA ARG A 140 -13.90 14.46 12.43
C ARG A 140 -14.15 15.97 12.46
N PRO A 141 -14.61 16.60 13.56
CA PRO A 141 -14.84 18.06 13.56
C PRO A 141 -13.57 18.89 13.33
N ILE A 142 -12.40 18.37 13.72
CA ILE A 142 -11.10 19.02 13.51
C ILE A 142 -10.73 18.99 12.03
N PHE A 143 -10.93 17.84 11.37
CA PHE A 143 -10.67 17.66 9.94
C PHE A 143 -11.68 18.43 9.07
N GLU A 144 -12.95 18.51 9.47
CA GLU A 144 -13.94 19.35 8.81
C GLU A 144 -13.49 20.83 8.80
N ALA A 145 -13.03 21.35 9.95
CA ALA A 145 -12.53 22.71 10.05
C ALA A 145 -11.25 22.92 9.20
N ALA A 146 -10.31 21.98 9.27
CA ALA A 146 -9.08 22.02 8.47
C ALA A 146 -9.40 22.07 6.97
N ALA A 147 -10.24 21.13 6.49
CA ALA A 147 -10.63 21.06 5.09
C ALA A 147 -11.30 22.35 4.60
N LYS A 148 -12.27 22.91 5.34
CA LYS A 148 -12.96 24.17 4.97
C LYS A 148 -11.99 25.35 4.76
N SER A 149 -10.86 25.33 5.46
CA SER A 149 -9.80 26.33 5.30
C SER A 149 -8.75 25.97 4.24
N TRP A 150 -8.71 24.72 3.79
CA TRP A 150 -7.72 24.20 2.87
C TRP A 150 -7.85 24.76 1.47
N VAL A 151 -6.71 25.03 0.84
CA VAL A 151 -6.62 25.45 -0.55
C VAL A 151 -5.88 24.37 -1.33
N LEU A 152 -6.64 23.52 -2.00
CA LEU A 152 -6.17 22.37 -2.77
C LEU A 152 -5.45 22.82 -4.05
N HIS A 153 -4.33 22.16 -4.39
CA HIS A 153 -3.63 22.39 -5.64
C HIS A 153 -4.53 22.02 -6.84
N PRO A 154 -4.51 22.74 -7.97
CA PRO A 154 -5.38 22.45 -9.10
C PRO A 154 -5.20 21.04 -9.67
N TYR A 155 -3.96 20.52 -9.67
CA TYR A 155 -3.67 19.14 -10.10
C TYR A 155 -4.44 18.10 -9.27
N PHE A 156 -4.54 18.30 -7.95
CA PHE A 156 -5.27 17.40 -7.08
C PHE A 156 -6.78 17.71 -7.06
N ALA A 157 -7.20 18.93 -7.40
CA ALA A 157 -8.61 19.31 -7.47
C ALA A 157 -9.38 18.54 -8.57
N GLU A 158 -8.71 18.12 -9.65
CA GLU A 158 -9.32 17.30 -10.70
C GLU A 158 -9.76 15.91 -10.21
N GLN A 159 -9.27 15.44 -9.04
CA GLN A 159 -9.65 14.14 -8.48
C GLN A 159 -11.16 14.02 -8.23
N GLY A 160 -11.85 15.13 -7.95
CA GLY A 160 -13.31 15.16 -7.76
C GLY A 160 -14.12 14.77 -8.99
N THR A 161 -13.48 14.64 -10.17
CA THR A 161 -14.11 14.10 -11.38
C THR A 161 -14.27 12.58 -11.36
N ALA A 162 -13.50 11.87 -10.51
CA ALA A 162 -13.62 10.43 -10.38
C ALA A 162 -14.86 10.05 -9.54
N PRO A 163 -15.67 9.06 -9.95
CA PRO A 163 -16.87 8.64 -9.20
C PRO A 163 -16.59 8.18 -7.77
N GLU A 164 -15.38 7.71 -7.46
CA GLU A 164 -14.99 7.24 -6.15
C GLU A 164 -14.94 8.38 -5.12
N PHE A 165 -14.59 9.60 -5.55
CA PHE A 165 -14.58 10.80 -4.71
C PHE A 165 -15.97 11.38 -4.45
N GLN A 166 -17.00 10.86 -5.09
CA GLN A 166 -18.39 11.33 -4.97
C GLN A 166 -19.25 10.41 -4.10
N ARG A 167 -18.67 9.34 -3.58
CA ARG A 167 -19.37 8.21 -2.96
C ARG A 167 -18.73 7.88 -1.61
N MET A 168 -19.50 8.03 -0.53
CA MET A 168 -19.03 7.75 0.83
C MET A 168 -18.77 6.25 1.07
N GLU A 169 -19.33 5.39 0.24
CA GLU A 169 -19.14 3.94 0.29
C GLU A 169 -17.85 3.44 -0.38
N SER A 170 -17.14 4.30 -1.13
CA SER A 170 -15.85 3.95 -1.72
C SER A 170 -14.88 3.51 -0.63
N THR A 171 -14.08 2.48 -0.87
CA THR A 171 -13.01 2.10 0.07
C THR A 171 -11.76 2.96 -0.14
N LEU A 172 -10.76 2.81 0.74
CA LEU A 172 -9.47 3.51 0.54
C LEU A 172 -8.85 3.16 -0.81
N TYR A 173 -8.89 1.88 -1.20
CA TYR A 173 -8.28 1.45 -2.46
C TYR A 173 -9.07 1.93 -3.67
N ASP A 174 -10.40 2.02 -3.60
CA ASP A 174 -11.20 2.63 -4.65
C ASP A 174 -10.79 4.09 -4.85
N THR A 175 -10.63 4.85 -3.76
CA THR A 175 -10.20 6.26 -3.80
C THR A 175 -8.79 6.41 -4.39
N VAL A 176 -7.84 5.54 -4.03
CA VAL A 176 -6.49 5.51 -4.62
C VAL A 176 -6.53 5.18 -6.12
N ILE A 177 -7.33 4.19 -6.53
CA ILE A 177 -7.56 3.86 -7.95
C ILE A 177 -8.11 5.08 -8.71
N GLY A 178 -9.14 5.72 -8.16
CA GLY A 178 -9.75 6.92 -8.72
C GLY A 178 -8.73 8.05 -8.91
N ARG A 179 -7.89 8.30 -7.90
CA ARG A 179 -6.80 9.29 -7.95
C ARG A 179 -5.80 8.99 -9.06
N LEU A 180 -5.25 7.76 -9.10
CA LEU A 180 -4.24 7.38 -10.09
C LEU A 180 -4.79 7.46 -11.52
N ARG A 181 -6.03 7.05 -11.74
CA ARG A 181 -6.71 7.18 -13.04
C ARG A 181 -6.84 8.64 -13.48
N VAL A 182 -7.18 9.56 -12.56
CA VAL A 182 -7.25 10.99 -12.87
C VAL A 182 -5.86 11.57 -13.15
N MET A 183 -4.82 11.16 -12.42
CA MET A 183 -3.44 11.54 -12.72
C MET A 183 -3.03 11.09 -14.14
N GLY A 184 -3.35 9.85 -14.52
CA GLY A 184 -3.09 9.35 -15.87
C GLY A 184 -3.85 10.14 -16.95
N ALA A 185 -5.11 10.49 -16.68
CA ALA A 185 -5.89 11.33 -17.58
C ALA A 185 -5.28 12.74 -17.76
N GLN A 186 -4.79 13.37 -16.68
CA GLN A 186 -4.11 14.66 -16.74
C GLN A 186 -2.79 14.59 -17.51
N LEU A 187 -2.01 13.53 -17.34
CA LEU A 187 -0.79 13.29 -18.10
C LEU A 187 -1.09 13.20 -19.60
N ARG A 188 -2.06 12.37 -20.00
CA ARG A 188 -2.41 12.19 -21.42
C ARG A 188 -3.01 13.44 -22.05
N ALA A 189 -3.89 14.15 -21.34
CA ALA A 189 -4.61 15.29 -21.89
C ALA A 189 -3.81 16.60 -21.88
N HIS A 190 -2.93 16.78 -20.90
CA HIS A 190 -2.29 18.07 -20.63
C HIS A 190 -0.77 17.99 -20.42
N GLY A 191 -0.19 16.79 -20.42
CA GLY A 191 1.23 16.59 -20.10
C GLY A 191 1.58 16.93 -18.65
N ARG A 192 0.60 16.97 -17.73
CA ARG A 192 0.85 17.25 -16.31
C ARG A 192 1.35 15.98 -15.62
N ASP A 193 2.58 16.03 -15.13
CA ASP A 193 3.30 14.88 -14.57
C ASP A 193 3.55 15.01 -13.05
N ASP A 194 2.73 15.75 -12.32
CA ASP A 194 2.92 16.02 -10.89
C ASP A 194 2.88 14.77 -10.01
N PHE A 195 2.35 13.64 -10.50
CA PHE A 195 2.48 12.33 -9.83
C PHE A 195 3.95 11.95 -9.56
N ARG A 196 4.90 12.52 -10.30
CA ARG A 196 6.34 12.34 -10.09
C ARG A 196 6.83 12.85 -8.75
N ILE A 197 6.07 13.70 -8.05
CA ILE A 197 6.42 14.06 -6.67
C ILE A 197 6.52 12.82 -5.77
N GLU A 198 5.70 11.80 -6.03
CA GLU A 198 5.79 10.48 -5.39
C GLU A 198 6.62 9.50 -6.23
N LYS A 199 6.33 9.42 -7.54
CA LYS A 199 6.81 8.29 -8.36
C LYS A 199 8.26 8.43 -8.86
N ASP A 200 8.87 9.60 -8.67
CA ASP A 200 10.26 9.87 -9.04
C ASP A 200 11.04 10.32 -7.79
N LYS A 201 11.81 9.41 -7.15
CA LYS A 201 12.52 9.75 -5.91
C LYS A 201 13.51 10.91 -6.08
N CYS A 202 14.10 11.06 -7.26
CA CYS A 202 15.02 12.16 -7.52
C CYS A 202 14.27 13.50 -7.43
N LYS A 203 13.07 13.58 -8.03
CA LYS A 203 12.20 14.76 -7.95
C LYS A 203 11.63 14.97 -6.56
N MET A 204 11.22 13.90 -5.88
CA MET A 204 10.75 13.92 -4.49
C MET A 204 11.78 14.58 -3.55
N TYR A 205 13.02 14.08 -3.54
CA TYR A 205 14.07 14.64 -2.68
C TYR A 205 14.45 16.06 -3.09
N SER A 206 14.48 16.37 -4.39
CA SER A 206 14.68 17.73 -4.87
C SER A 206 13.58 18.69 -4.39
N PHE A 207 12.33 18.24 -4.37
CA PHE A 207 11.20 18.98 -3.83
C PHE A 207 11.37 19.26 -2.32
N PHE A 208 11.73 18.25 -1.52
CA PHE A 208 11.99 18.42 -0.09
C PHE A 208 13.11 19.41 0.18
N GLN A 209 14.25 19.26 -0.51
CA GLN A 209 15.40 20.14 -0.34
C GLN A 209 15.10 21.59 -0.73
N ARG A 210 14.43 21.81 -1.87
CA ARG A 210 14.05 23.16 -2.34
C ARG A 210 13.12 23.89 -1.37
N ASN A 211 12.22 23.15 -0.72
CA ASN A 211 11.28 23.70 0.25
C ASN A 211 11.78 23.67 1.70
N ARG A 212 13.09 23.39 1.90
CA ARG A 212 13.75 23.36 3.21
C ARG A 212 13.01 22.45 4.20
N LEU A 213 12.58 21.30 3.71
CA LEU A 213 12.03 20.23 4.54
C LEU A 213 13.20 19.37 5.02
N PRO A 214 13.34 19.13 6.34
CA PRO A 214 14.31 18.18 6.88
C PRO A 214 14.16 16.82 6.19
N THR A 215 15.20 16.40 5.49
CA THR A 215 15.27 15.14 4.75
C THR A 215 16.66 14.56 4.94
N VAL A 216 16.80 13.25 4.78
CA VAL A 216 18.13 12.65 4.77
C VAL A 216 18.95 13.23 3.62
N HIS A 217 20.23 13.48 3.87
CA HIS A 217 21.10 14.20 2.95
C HIS A 217 21.40 13.37 1.68
N VAL A 218 21.05 13.92 0.51
CA VAL A 218 21.41 13.38 -0.80
C VAL A 218 22.74 13.97 -1.22
N LEU A 219 23.72 13.11 -1.49
CA LEU A 219 25.06 13.49 -1.93
C LEU A 219 25.05 13.98 -3.37
N ASN A 220 24.43 13.20 -4.27
CA ASN A 220 24.28 13.57 -5.67
C ASN A 220 23.22 12.69 -6.36
N VAL A 221 22.85 13.09 -7.59
CA VAL A 221 21.85 12.45 -8.45
C VAL A 221 22.43 12.29 -9.85
N TRP A 222 22.19 11.14 -10.49
CA TRP A 222 22.60 10.85 -11.85
C TRP A 222 21.43 10.37 -12.69
N TYR A 223 21.37 10.85 -13.92
CA TYR A 223 20.41 10.41 -14.95
C TYR A 223 21.09 9.67 -16.10
N THR A 224 22.42 9.53 -16.04
CA THR A 224 23.23 8.85 -17.05
C THR A 224 23.89 7.63 -16.42
N HIS A 225 23.62 6.45 -16.99
CA HIS A 225 24.10 5.17 -16.46
C HIS A 225 25.64 5.08 -16.42
N SER A 226 26.31 5.40 -17.53
CA SER A 226 27.77 5.33 -17.64
C SER A 226 28.46 6.31 -16.70
N GLU A 227 27.97 7.55 -16.63
CA GLU A 227 28.50 8.57 -15.74
C GLU A 227 28.44 8.13 -14.27
N PHE A 228 27.32 7.52 -13.86
CA PHE A 228 27.18 7.00 -12.50
C PHE A 228 28.19 5.89 -12.21
N LEU A 229 28.34 4.92 -13.12
CA LEU A 229 29.30 3.83 -12.94
C LEU A 229 30.75 4.34 -12.91
N ASP A 230 31.10 5.28 -13.77
CA ASP A 230 32.44 5.88 -13.81
C ASP A 230 32.75 6.65 -12.51
N GLN A 231 31.79 7.43 -12.01
CA GLN A 231 31.95 8.17 -10.75
C GLN A 231 31.94 7.26 -9.52
N MET A 232 31.19 6.15 -9.54
CA MET A 232 31.28 5.13 -8.50
C MET A 232 32.65 4.45 -8.48
N TYR A 233 33.17 4.03 -9.64
CA TYR A 233 34.44 3.33 -9.72
C TYR A 233 35.62 4.21 -9.30
N SER A 234 35.61 5.48 -9.72
CA SER A 234 36.65 6.46 -9.37
C SER A 234 36.55 7.00 -7.94
N GLY A 235 35.45 6.71 -7.23
CA GLY A 235 35.17 7.25 -5.89
C GLY A 235 34.60 8.68 -5.87
N VAL A 236 34.50 9.35 -7.03
CA VAL A 236 33.94 10.70 -7.16
C VAL A 236 32.50 10.78 -6.65
N ALA A 237 31.71 9.72 -6.82
CA ALA A 237 30.34 9.64 -6.31
C ALA A 237 30.25 9.76 -4.77
N PHE A 238 31.35 9.53 -4.06
CA PHE A 238 31.43 9.51 -2.61
C PHE A 238 32.45 10.51 -2.04
N GLN A 239 33.09 11.34 -2.89
CA GLN A 239 34.20 12.22 -2.48
C GLN A 239 33.83 13.24 -1.39
N ASN A 240 32.54 13.58 -1.29
CA ASN A 240 32.02 14.55 -0.33
C ASN A 240 31.51 13.91 0.98
N THR A 241 31.79 12.63 1.23
CA THR A 241 31.40 11.97 2.48
C THR A 241 32.56 11.25 3.17
N SER A 242 32.71 11.53 4.46
CA SER A 242 33.46 10.69 5.40
C SER A 242 32.55 9.70 6.15
N HIS A 243 31.23 9.81 5.96
CA HIS A 243 30.23 9.02 6.66
C HIS A 243 29.79 7.83 5.81
N TRP A 244 29.92 6.65 6.41
CA TRP A 244 29.47 5.38 5.86
C TRP A 244 28.56 4.68 6.88
N PRO A 245 27.60 3.84 6.45
CA PRO A 245 27.32 3.43 5.07
C PRO A 245 26.61 4.52 4.26
N VAL A 246 26.62 4.42 2.92
CA VAL A 246 25.75 5.21 2.02
C VAL A 246 24.72 4.31 1.34
N PHE A 247 23.67 4.91 0.79
CA PHE A 247 22.58 4.20 0.13
C PHE A 247 22.43 4.65 -1.32
N ILE A 248 22.51 3.69 -2.24
CA ILE A 248 22.16 3.88 -3.65
C ILE A 248 20.67 3.61 -3.79
N LYS A 249 19.89 4.57 -4.28
CA LYS A 249 18.43 4.42 -4.50
C LYS A 249 18.07 4.76 -5.95
N PHE A 250 17.38 3.87 -6.64
CA PHE A 250 16.86 4.15 -7.98
C PHE A 250 15.60 5.02 -7.93
N CYS A 251 15.56 6.04 -8.79
CA CYS A 251 14.54 7.09 -8.76
C CYS A 251 13.20 6.63 -9.33
N HIS A 252 13.22 5.86 -10.41
CA HIS A 252 12.02 5.34 -11.10
C HIS A 252 11.39 4.10 -10.45
N LEU A 253 12.05 3.48 -9.45
CA LEU A 253 11.59 2.24 -8.82
C LEU A 253 11.05 2.49 -7.40
N THR A 254 9.91 3.15 -7.26
CA THR A 254 9.35 3.60 -5.96
C THR A 254 8.62 2.52 -5.17
N GLN A 255 8.40 1.36 -5.77
CA GLN A 255 7.73 0.24 -5.12
C GLN A 255 8.70 -0.55 -4.23
N GLY A 256 8.32 -0.82 -2.98
CA GLY A 256 9.13 -1.63 -2.06
C GLY A 256 9.44 -3.04 -2.59
N SER A 257 8.56 -3.61 -3.41
CA SER A 257 8.77 -4.91 -4.08
C SER A 257 9.96 -4.92 -5.04
N MET A 258 10.43 -3.75 -5.49
CA MET A 258 11.51 -3.65 -6.46
C MET A 258 12.91 -3.76 -5.86
N LEU A 259 13.06 -3.71 -4.52
CA LEU A 259 14.37 -3.77 -3.85
C LEU A 259 15.38 -2.81 -4.50
N SER A 260 14.94 -1.57 -4.72
CA SER A 260 15.65 -0.54 -5.49
C SER A 260 16.72 0.21 -4.70
N THR A 261 16.95 -0.18 -3.45
CA THR A 261 17.84 0.47 -2.51
C THR A 261 18.93 -0.50 -2.09
N ARG A 262 20.20 -0.08 -2.19
CA ARG A 262 21.35 -0.89 -1.77
C ARG A 262 22.27 -0.10 -0.86
N ARG A 263 22.60 -0.70 0.27
CA ARG A 263 23.55 -0.16 1.25
C ARG A 263 24.98 -0.49 0.83
N ILE A 264 25.83 0.53 0.71
CA ILE A 264 27.27 0.40 0.48
C ILE A 264 27.99 0.70 1.79
N LYS A 265 28.69 -0.30 2.34
CA LYS A 265 29.22 -0.26 3.71
C LYS A 265 30.46 0.62 3.87
N SER A 266 31.31 0.65 2.84
CA SER A 266 32.52 1.45 2.76
C SER A 266 32.99 1.50 1.30
N ASN A 267 34.01 2.31 1.02
CA ASN A 267 34.63 2.32 -0.30
C ASN A 267 35.36 1.00 -0.61
N GLU A 268 36.00 0.39 0.37
CA GLU A 268 36.66 -0.92 0.23
C GLU A 268 35.63 -2.00 -0.10
N TYR A 269 34.47 -1.98 0.57
CA TYR A 269 33.37 -2.89 0.28
C TYR A 269 32.90 -2.75 -1.17
N LEU A 270 32.78 -1.51 -1.68
CA LEU A 270 32.40 -1.26 -3.06
C LEU A 270 33.38 -1.94 -4.04
N HIS A 271 34.69 -1.73 -3.87
CA HIS A 271 35.69 -2.31 -4.76
C HIS A 271 35.76 -3.84 -4.67
N GLN A 272 35.68 -4.39 -3.45
CA GLN A 272 35.67 -5.85 -3.24
C GLN A 272 34.45 -6.52 -3.89
N ASN A 273 33.32 -5.80 -4.00
CA ASN A 273 32.07 -6.31 -4.53
C ASN A 273 31.69 -5.67 -5.87
N TRP A 274 32.65 -5.06 -6.58
CA TRP A 274 32.39 -4.22 -7.75
C TRP A 274 31.54 -4.91 -8.81
N LYS A 275 31.91 -6.12 -9.22
CA LYS A 275 31.18 -6.88 -10.25
C LYS A 275 29.71 -7.14 -9.88
N GLU A 276 29.45 -7.49 -8.62
CA GLU A 276 28.10 -7.75 -8.12
C GLU A 276 27.28 -6.47 -8.00
N ILE A 277 27.92 -5.36 -7.61
CA ILE A 277 27.27 -4.05 -7.51
C ILE A 277 26.92 -3.52 -8.90
N VAL A 278 27.84 -3.57 -9.87
CA VAL A 278 27.58 -3.18 -11.27
C VAL A 278 26.46 -4.01 -11.87
N ALA A 279 26.50 -5.34 -11.74
CA ALA A 279 25.43 -6.20 -12.27
C ALA A 279 24.06 -5.87 -11.65
N TRP A 280 24.02 -5.50 -10.37
CA TRP A 280 22.80 -5.02 -9.74
C TRP A 280 22.37 -3.64 -10.28
N VAL A 281 23.30 -2.70 -10.47
CA VAL A 281 23.01 -1.39 -11.06
C VAL A 281 22.45 -1.55 -12.47
N ASP A 282 23.12 -2.32 -13.34
CA ASP A 282 22.69 -2.60 -14.71
C ASP A 282 21.27 -3.20 -14.73
N SER A 283 21.01 -4.17 -13.84
CA SER A 283 19.72 -4.81 -13.73
C SER A 283 18.62 -3.84 -13.30
N LYS A 284 18.90 -2.96 -12.32
CA LYS A 284 17.91 -2.01 -11.79
C LYS A 284 17.73 -0.79 -12.67
N TRP A 285 18.74 -0.37 -13.42
CA TRP A 285 18.64 0.76 -14.34
C TRP A 285 17.66 0.49 -15.48
N ASN A 286 17.61 -0.75 -15.95
CA ASN A 286 16.73 -1.20 -17.03
C ASN A 286 15.42 -1.83 -16.53
N LEU A 287 15.23 -1.91 -15.21
CA LEU A 287 14.05 -2.54 -14.64
C LEU A 287 12.85 -1.62 -14.79
N HIS A 288 11.76 -2.18 -15.28
CA HIS A 288 10.49 -1.49 -15.32
C HIS A 288 9.77 -1.59 -13.96
N ALA A 289 9.20 -0.48 -13.50
CA ALA A 289 8.49 -0.41 -12.23
C ALA A 289 7.17 -1.19 -12.31
N ASP A 290 6.91 -2.07 -11.33
CA ASP A 290 5.72 -2.92 -11.34
C ASP A 290 5.09 -3.11 -9.95
N ASP A 291 3.90 -2.54 -9.76
CA ASP A 291 3.09 -2.66 -8.55
C ASP A 291 2.33 -4.01 -8.46
N ILE A 292 3.04 -5.13 -8.69
CA ILE A 292 2.45 -6.48 -8.85
C ILE A 292 1.57 -6.95 -7.68
N THR A 293 1.78 -6.41 -6.49
CA THR A 293 1.03 -6.76 -5.27
C THR A 293 -0.17 -5.85 -5.01
N ARG A 294 -0.39 -4.83 -5.84
CA ARG A 294 -1.39 -3.78 -5.57
C ARG A 294 -2.64 -3.90 -6.47
N PRO A 295 -3.84 -3.62 -5.94
CA PRO A 295 -5.07 -3.57 -6.74
C PRO A 295 -5.05 -2.52 -7.85
N TRP A 296 -4.30 -1.44 -7.67
CA TRP A 296 -4.16 -0.34 -8.64
C TRP A 296 -2.93 -0.47 -9.55
N ARG A 297 -2.35 -1.67 -9.66
CA ARG A 297 -1.16 -1.97 -10.48
C ARG A 297 -1.22 -1.30 -11.85
N GLU A 298 -2.31 -1.49 -12.59
CA GLU A 298 -2.48 -0.97 -13.95
C GLU A 298 -2.28 0.55 -14.02
N TYR A 299 -2.99 1.30 -13.18
CA TYR A 299 -2.94 2.76 -13.18
C TYR A 299 -1.62 3.31 -12.63
N SER A 300 -1.00 2.64 -11.65
CA SER A 300 0.30 3.05 -11.13
C SER A 300 1.40 2.80 -12.16
N ASN A 301 1.39 1.63 -12.80
CA ASN A 301 2.36 1.27 -13.82
C ASN A 301 2.29 2.25 -14.99
N GLU A 302 1.07 2.56 -15.49
CA GLU A 302 0.88 3.56 -16.55
C GLU A 302 1.61 4.88 -16.25
N LEU A 303 1.58 5.34 -15.00
CA LEU A 303 2.27 6.58 -14.60
C LEU A 303 3.79 6.37 -14.51
N THR A 304 4.24 5.27 -13.93
CA THR A 304 5.68 5.00 -13.78
C THR A 304 6.41 4.75 -15.09
N ASP A 305 5.70 4.38 -16.17
CA ASP A 305 6.26 4.29 -17.54
C ASP A 305 6.87 5.61 -18.02
N PHE A 306 6.41 6.74 -17.48
CA PHE A 306 6.88 8.08 -17.83
C PHE A 306 7.96 8.61 -16.88
N VAL A 307 8.38 7.84 -15.88
CA VAL A 307 9.45 8.22 -14.97
C VAL A 307 10.79 7.78 -15.56
N PRO A 308 11.69 8.72 -15.94
CA PRO A 308 12.96 8.34 -16.53
C PRO A 308 13.86 7.61 -15.51
N PRO A 309 14.69 6.66 -15.97
CA PRO A 309 15.71 6.07 -15.13
C PRO A 309 16.64 7.12 -14.52
N GLY A 310 17.09 6.83 -13.31
CA GLY A 310 17.96 7.70 -12.53
C GLY A 310 18.28 7.08 -11.18
N VAL A 311 19.30 7.59 -10.54
CA VAL A 311 19.80 7.11 -9.26
C VAL A 311 20.22 8.28 -8.39
N LEU A 312 19.99 8.15 -7.09
CA LEU A 312 20.52 9.07 -6.09
C LEU A 312 21.39 8.29 -5.10
N VAL A 313 22.40 8.96 -4.57
CA VAL A 313 23.21 8.46 -3.45
C VAL A 313 22.90 9.31 -2.22
N GLN A 314 22.59 8.64 -1.12
CA GLN A 314 22.11 9.26 0.11
C GLN A 314 22.97 8.83 1.31
N LEU A 315 23.18 9.76 2.25
CA LEU A 315 23.76 9.47 3.55
C LEU A 315 22.82 8.60 4.41
N PRO A 316 23.34 7.95 5.47
CA PRO A 316 22.50 7.18 6.36
C PRO A 316 21.59 8.12 7.16
N ALA A 317 20.39 7.64 7.49
CA ALA A 317 19.61 8.24 8.56
C ALA A 317 20.26 7.94 9.91
N ASN A 318 19.90 8.73 10.93
CA ASN A 318 20.29 8.43 12.30
C ASN A 318 19.62 7.13 12.76
N LEU A 319 20.37 6.34 13.55
CA LEU A 319 19.96 5.01 13.99
C LEU A 319 19.59 5.03 15.47
N SER A 320 18.59 4.24 15.84
CA SER A 320 18.28 3.91 17.24
C SER A 320 18.77 2.50 17.55
N TYR A 321 19.18 2.26 18.79
CA TYR A 321 19.64 0.94 19.22
C TYR A 321 18.46 0.12 19.73
N ASN A 322 18.20 -1.04 19.12
CA ASN A 322 17.22 -1.99 19.62
C ASN A 322 17.91 -2.93 20.64
N PRO A 323 17.63 -2.80 21.96
CA PRO A 323 18.31 -3.60 22.98
C PRO A 323 17.88 -5.08 22.97
N VAL A 324 16.67 -5.38 22.48
CA VAL A 324 16.13 -6.75 22.41
C VAL A 324 16.86 -7.55 21.34
N ARG A 325 17.08 -6.95 20.16
CA ARG A 325 17.74 -7.58 19.01
C ARG A 325 19.24 -7.29 18.93
N LYS A 326 19.76 -6.43 19.80
CA LYS A 326 21.16 -5.98 19.85
C LYS A 326 21.65 -5.45 18.49
N LYS A 327 20.83 -4.62 17.85
CA LYS A 327 21.16 -4.04 16.53
C LYS A 327 20.74 -2.58 16.44
N TRP A 328 21.48 -1.83 15.63
CA TRP A 328 21.14 -0.46 15.26
C TRP A 328 20.25 -0.49 14.01
N GLY A 329 19.16 0.27 14.03
CA GLY A 329 18.20 0.34 12.95
C GLY A 329 17.57 1.72 12.84
N VAL A 330 16.91 1.98 11.71
CA VAL A 330 16.06 3.16 11.56
C VAL A 330 14.72 2.90 12.25
N VAL A 331 14.13 3.93 12.83
CA VAL A 331 12.75 3.93 13.32
C VAL A 331 11.97 4.89 12.45
N GLU A 332 10.93 4.41 11.79
CA GLU A 332 10.15 5.19 10.83
C GLU A 332 8.70 5.31 11.28
N VAL A 333 8.11 6.50 11.18
CA VAL A 333 6.69 6.76 11.36
C VAL A 333 6.11 7.19 10.01
N LYS A 334 5.18 6.41 9.48
CA LYS A 334 4.48 6.69 8.23
C LYS A 334 3.18 7.43 8.50
N VAL A 335 3.25 8.76 8.46
CA VAL A 335 2.18 9.67 8.84
C VAL A 335 1.19 9.86 7.69
N GLU A 336 -0.08 9.56 7.91
CA GLU A 336 -1.16 9.88 6.98
C GLU A 336 -1.69 11.29 7.25
N VAL A 337 -1.47 12.20 6.30
CA VAL A 337 -1.94 13.58 6.35
C VAL A 337 -3.12 13.73 5.41
N VAL A 338 -4.24 14.25 5.91
CA VAL A 338 -5.44 14.49 5.13
C VAL A 338 -5.89 15.93 5.37
N TRP A 339 -6.17 16.67 4.30
CA TRP A 339 -6.60 18.08 4.34
C TRP A 339 -5.68 18.97 5.19
N GLY A 340 -4.38 18.68 5.14
CA GLY A 340 -3.34 19.41 5.87
C GLY A 340 -3.15 19.03 7.33
N ARG A 341 -3.86 18.01 7.83
CA ARG A 341 -3.79 17.58 9.23
C ARG A 341 -3.36 16.11 9.31
N ALA A 342 -2.40 15.81 10.18
CA ALA A 342 -2.01 14.42 10.46
C ALA A 342 -3.14 13.70 11.21
N TYR A 343 -3.60 12.57 10.66
CA TYR A 343 -4.66 11.74 11.23
C TYR A 343 -4.10 10.62 12.11
N LEU A 344 -3.22 9.80 11.55
CA LEU A 344 -2.56 8.69 12.25
C LEU A 344 -1.22 8.37 11.59
N GLY A 345 -0.46 7.44 12.15
CA GLY A 345 0.72 6.90 11.51
C GLY A 345 0.90 5.40 11.74
N ALA A 346 1.67 4.74 10.88
CA ALA A 346 2.19 3.40 11.15
C ALA A 346 3.63 3.53 11.63
N LEU A 347 3.94 2.97 12.80
CA LEU A 347 5.30 2.91 13.31
C LEU A 347 5.96 1.64 12.79
N LEU A 348 7.12 1.78 12.18
CA LEU A 348 8.04 0.71 11.86
C LEU A 348 9.22 0.82 12.83
N PRO A 349 9.18 0.12 13.97
CA PRO A 349 10.25 0.20 14.96
C PRO A 349 11.52 -0.47 14.45
N ASP A 350 11.40 -1.40 13.50
CA ASP A 350 12.51 -2.16 12.94
C ASP A 350 12.10 -2.78 11.60
N ASP A 351 13.03 -2.86 10.64
CA ASP A 351 12.84 -3.49 9.32
C ASP A 351 12.37 -4.95 9.42
N ASP A 352 12.74 -5.65 10.49
CA ASP A 352 12.38 -7.07 10.70
C ASP A 352 11.21 -7.23 11.70
N SER A 353 10.50 -6.16 12.06
CA SER A 353 9.38 -6.26 13.01
C SER A 353 8.22 -7.04 12.38
N THR A 354 7.68 -8.01 13.11
CA THR A 354 6.40 -8.64 12.76
C THR A 354 5.21 -7.88 13.32
N GLU A 355 5.45 -6.97 14.27
CA GLU A 355 4.43 -6.09 14.84
C GLU A 355 4.18 -4.90 13.92
N PHE A 356 2.91 -4.48 13.85
CA PHE A 356 2.44 -3.33 13.08
C PHE A 356 1.78 -2.33 14.03
N PRO A 357 2.54 -1.51 14.78
CA PRO A 357 1.95 -0.47 15.61
C PRO A 357 1.31 0.65 14.78
N VAL A 358 0.07 0.99 15.10
CA VAL A 358 -0.66 2.16 14.59
C VAL A 358 -0.68 3.23 15.67
N VAL A 359 -0.11 4.38 15.36
CA VAL A 359 -0.03 5.55 16.22
C VAL A 359 -1.18 6.50 15.92
N MET A 360 -2.01 6.76 16.93
CA MET A 360 -3.09 7.72 16.89
C MET A 360 -2.67 9.00 17.62
N ARG A 361 -2.97 10.16 17.05
CA ARG A 361 -2.80 11.45 17.73
C ARG A 361 -3.78 11.56 18.89
N GLY A 362 -3.28 11.84 20.10
CA GLY A 362 -4.08 11.99 21.31
C GLY A 362 -4.97 13.23 21.30
N SER A 363 -5.49 13.60 22.48
CA SER A 363 -6.27 14.83 22.65
C SER A 363 -5.43 16.10 22.48
N ASN A 364 -4.15 16.03 22.81
CA ASN A 364 -3.17 17.09 22.58
C ASN A 364 -2.15 16.65 21.54
N ASP A 365 -1.48 17.62 20.92
CA ASP A 365 -0.46 17.37 19.88
C ASP A 365 0.78 16.62 20.39
N THR A 366 0.97 16.59 21.70
CA THR A 366 2.05 15.87 22.39
C THR A 366 1.69 14.45 22.77
N ASP A 367 0.41 14.11 22.75
CA ASP A 367 -0.07 12.82 23.26
C ASP A 367 -0.21 11.84 22.09
N GLY A 368 0.22 10.60 22.30
CA GLY A 368 0.07 9.51 21.35
C GLY A 368 -0.61 8.32 22.01
N VAL A 369 -1.48 7.62 21.27
CA VAL A 369 -1.98 6.31 21.67
C VAL A 369 -1.55 5.32 20.61
N ILE A 370 -0.91 4.22 21.02
CA ILE A 370 -0.46 3.18 20.09
C ILE A 370 -1.31 1.93 20.27
N GLU A 371 -1.83 1.46 19.15
CA GLU A 371 -2.48 0.17 19.01
C GLU A 371 -1.57 -0.77 18.22
N VAL A 372 -1.23 -1.92 18.79
CA VAL A 372 -0.33 -2.90 18.20
C VAL A 372 -1.11 -4.06 17.61
N PHE A 373 -0.74 -4.43 16.40
CA PHE A 373 -1.12 -5.70 15.79
C PHE A 373 0.12 -6.60 15.75
N ASP A 374 0.07 -7.74 16.45
CA ASP A 374 1.22 -8.64 16.67
C ASP A 374 1.77 -9.32 15.40
N SER A 375 1.04 -9.21 14.29
CA SER A 375 1.31 -9.87 13.03
C SER A 375 0.52 -9.18 11.91
N TYR A 376 0.95 -9.40 10.67
CA TYR A 376 0.21 -8.95 9.50
C TYR A 376 -1.22 -9.54 9.48
N PHE A 377 -1.38 -10.80 9.88
CA PHE A 377 -2.69 -11.42 9.98
C PHE A 377 -3.58 -10.71 11.00
N SER A 378 -3.05 -10.34 12.18
CA SER A 378 -3.79 -9.54 13.16
C SER A 378 -4.23 -8.19 12.61
N VAL A 379 -3.43 -7.54 11.75
CA VAL A 379 -3.86 -6.34 11.03
C VAL A 379 -5.05 -6.67 10.13
N VAL A 380 -5.00 -7.72 9.32
CA VAL A 380 -6.09 -8.11 8.39
C VAL A 380 -7.40 -8.45 9.12
N ILE A 381 -7.33 -9.08 10.29
CA ILE A 381 -8.52 -9.44 11.08
C ILE A 381 -8.91 -8.37 12.12
N HIS A 382 -8.26 -7.21 12.10
CA HIS A 382 -8.48 -6.07 12.99
C HIS A 382 -8.30 -6.40 14.49
N ARG A 383 -7.38 -7.29 14.85
CA ARG A 383 -7.17 -7.74 16.24
C ARG A 383 -6.08 -6.94 16.95
N GLY A 384 -6.29 -5.63 17.06
CA GLY A 384 -5.35 -4.71 17.73
C GLY A 384 -5.49 -4.74 19.26
N VAL A 385 -4.36 -4.55 19.95
CA VAL A 385 -4.29 -4.39 21.42
C VAL A 385 -3.52 -3.11 21.78
N PRO A 386 -3.73 -2.51 22.96
CA PRO A 386 -2.90 -1.40 23.42
C PRO A 386 -1.41 -1.79 23.49
N LEU A 387 -0.53 -0.82 23.23
CA LEU A 387 0.92 -0.99 23.40
C LEU A 387 1.27 -1.36 24.86
N SER A 388 2.12 -2.36 25.03
CA SER A 388 2.70 -2.67 26.35
C SER A 388 3.78 -1.64 26.71
N PRO A 389 3.83 -1.15 27.97
CA PRO A 389 4.85 -0.17 28.37
C PRO A 389 6.29 -0.69 28.29
N ASP A 390 6.47 -2.02 28.29
CA ASP A 390 7.80 -2.64 28.32
C ASP A 390 8.40 -2.89 26.92
N VAL A 391 7.71 -2.51 25.85
CA VAL A 391 8.27 -2.62 24.49
C VAL A 391 9.41 -1.63 24.29
N TRP A 392 10.46 -2.05 23.61
CA TRP A 392 11.68 -1.25 23.49
C TRP A 392 11.48 0.09 22.78
N TYR A 393 10.47 0.19 21.92
CA TYR A 393 10.14 1.42 21.19
C TYR A 393 9.09 2.27 21.92
N ALA A 394 8.78 2.00 23.19
CA ALA A 394 7.84 2.82 23.99
C ALA A 394 8.29 4.29 24.10
N TRP A 395 9.60 4.55 24.01
CA TRP A 395 10.17 5.90 24.06
C TRP A 395 9.59 6.84 22.99
N VAL A 396 9.03 6.34 21.90
CA VAL A 396 8.38 7.18 20.88
C VAL A 396 7.18 7.96 21.44
N LEU A 397 6.60 7.52 22.57
CA LEU A 397 5.52 8.21 23.27
C LEU A 397 6.01 9.33 24.19
N GLU A 398 7.32 9.44 24.42
CA GLU A 398 7.87 10.57 25.17
C GLU A 398 7.62 11.89 24.42
N PRO A 399 7.49 13.01 25.14
CA PRO A 399 7.22 14.30 24.52
C PRO A 399 8.26 14.68 23.46
N GLY A 400 7.78 15.06 22.27
CA GLY A 400 8.60 15.61 21.19
C GLY A 400 8.60 14.77 19.92
N TYR A 401 8.86 13.46 20.00
CA TYR A 401 9.05 12.60 18.81
C TYR A 401 7.86 12.63 17.85
N LEU A 402 6.67 12.26 18.33
CA LEU A 402 5.47 12.22 17.49
C LEU A 402 5.04 13.62 17.05
N ASN A 403 5.15 14.62 17.91
CA ASN A 403 4.82 16.01 17.57
C ASN A 403 5.73 16.55 16.45
N CYS A 404 7.02 16.23 16.49
CA CYS A 404 7.98 16.55 15.45
C CYS A 404 7.59 15.88 14.11
N ALA A 405 7.25 14.59 14.14
CA ALA A 405 6.77 13.88 12.95
C ALA A 405 5.46 14.46 12.39
N TRP A 406 4.46 14.71 13.24
CA TRP A 406 3.18 15.30 12.81
C TRP A 406 3.37 16.66 12.16
N LYS A 407 4.13 17.56 12.78
CA LYS A 407 4.38 18.90 12.24
C LYS A 407 5.14 18.87 10.94
N LEU A 408 6.14 17.99 10.82
CA LEU A 408 6.92 17.84 9.59
C LEU A 408 6.05 17.29 8.45
N ALA A 409 5.19 16.31 8.72
CA ALA A 409 4.26 15.77 7.75
C ALA A 409 3.21 16.80 7.30
N GLU A 410 2.58 17.51 8.25
CA GLU A 410 1.58 18.56 7.97
C GLU A 410 2.18 19.70 7.15
N ARG A 411 3.40 20.14 7.49
CA ARG A 411 4.12 21.15 6.71
C ARG A 411 4.37 20.69 5.28
N SER A 412 4.78 19.43 5.10
CA SER A 412 5.04 18.85 3.78
C SER A 412 3.77 18.82 2.93
N ALA A 413 2.65 18.35 3.50
CA ALA A 413 1.35 18.34 2.84
C ALA A 413 0.84 19.76 2.50
N ALA A 414 1.09 20.75 3.36
CA ALA A 414 0.74 22.15 3.12
C ALA A 414 1.50 22.77 1.96
N ILE A 415 2.76 22.40 1.77
CA ILE A 415 3.55 22.82 0.61
C ILE A 415 3.02 22.13 -0.66
N MET A 416 2.77 20.82 -0.60
CA MET A 416 2.19 20.09 -1.75
C MET A 416 0.78 20.59 -2.09
N ARG A 417 0.06 21.13 -1.10
CA ARG A 417 -1.38 21.41 -1.15
C ARG A 417 -2.17 20.19 -1.63
N ALA A 418 -1.77 19.00 -1.19
CA ALA A 418 -2.47 17.75 -1.47
C ALA A 418 -3.67 17.57 -0.53
N ASP A 419 -4.71 16.88 -0.99
CA ASP A 419 -5.87 16.51 -0.18
C ASP A 419 -5.57 15.32 0.75
N GLN A 420 -4.71 14.40 0.33
CA GLN A 420 -4.14 13.36 1.17
C GLN A 420 -2.73 13.01 0.69
N VAL A 421 -1.80 12.81 1.63
CA VAL A 421 -0.45 12.29 1.38
C VAL A 421 0.06 11.57 2.62
N ARG A 422 0.77 10.44 2.42
CA ARG A 422 1.55 9.81 3.47
C ARG A 422 2.98 10.35 3.45
N ILE A 423 3.52 10.73 4.60
CA ILE A 423 4.92 11.16 4.76
C ILE A 423 5.63 10.17 5.68
N ASP A 424 6.69 9.56 5.19
CA ASP A 424 7.49 8.58 5.92
C ASP A 424 8.65 9.30 6.60
N ILE A 425 8.69 9.27 7.93
CA ILE A 425 9.57 10.11 8.74
C ILE A 425 10.44 9.25 9.64
N PHE A 426 11.75 9.41 9.53
CA PHE A 426 12.68 8.85 10.50
C PHE A 426 12.68 9.66 11.80
N ILE A 427 12.62 8.92 12.91
CA ILE A 427 12.82 9.44 14.27
C ILE A 427 13.98 8.69 14.93
N THR A 428 14.64 9.31 15.90
CA THR A 428 15.85 8.74 16.53
C THR A 428 15.80 8.91 18.03
N GLU A 429 15.96 7.81 18.76
CA GLU A 429 16.02 7.82 20.23
C GLU A 429 17.07 8.82 20.74
N GLY A 430 16.69 9.63 21.72
CA GLY A 430 17.50 10.72 22.27
C GLY A 430 17.50 12.01 21.44
N GLN A 431 16.78 12.06 20.31
CA GLN A 431 16.70 13.24 19.43
C GLN A 431 15.24 13.60 19.06
N PRO A 432 14.42 14.05 20.03
CA PRO A 432 12.98 14.25 19.85
C PRO A 432 12.58 15.27 18.78
N ASP A 433 13.45 16.23 18.47
CA ASP A 433 13.18 17.30 17.49
C ASP A 433 13.90 17.09 16.14
N ASN A 434 14.64 16.00 15.95
CA ASN A 434 15.45 15.76 14.75
C ASN A 434 14.79 14.78 13.76
N CYS A 435 13.54 15.04 13.39
CA CYS A 435 12.84 14.21 12.42
C CYS A 435 13.31 14.51 10.99
N LEU A 436 13.46 13.45 10.20
CA LEU A 436 13.88 13.56 8.79
C LEU A 436 12.89 12.83 7.90
N ILE A 437 12.43 13.49 6.83
CA ILE A 437 11.63 12.83 5.79
C ILE A 437 12.51 11.80 5.08
N ASN A 438 11.96 10.59 4.90
CA ASN A 438 12.51 9.55 4.06
C ASN A 438 11.83 9.53 2.69
N GLU A 439 10.49 9.45 2.66
CA GLU A 439 9.71 9.30 1.44
C GLU A 439 8.33 9.95 1.60
N ASP A 440 7.62 10.17 0.49
CA ASP A 440 6.18 10.41 0.48
C ASP A 440 5.44 9.35 -0.33
N SER A 441 4.11 9.33 -0.19
CA SER A 441 3.25 8.50 -1.02
C SER A 441 1.85 9.09 -1.16
N LEU A 442 1.45 9.41 -2.39
CA LEU A 442 0.08 9.77 -2.80
C LEU A 442 -0.75 8.55 -3.19
N SER A 443 -0.14 7.37 -3.28
CA SER A 443 -0.80 6.10 -3.63
C SER A 443 -0.58 5.00 -2.59
N SER A 444 -0.31 5.41 -1.35
CA SER A 444 -0.10 4.51 -0.22
C SER A 444 -1.33 3.66 0.06
N GLY A 445 -1.09 2.38 0.32
CA GLY A 445 -2.07 1.47 0.92
C GLY A 445 -1.52 0.73 2.12
N GLN A 446 -0.88 1.46 3.04
CA GLN A 446 -0.53 0.87 4.34
C GLN A 446 -1.82 0.41 5.02
N ASN A 447 -1.79 -0.78 5.61
CA ASN A 447 -2.94 -1.30 6.32
C ASN A 447 -2.89 -0.83 7.78
N TYR A 448 -3.95 -0.15 8.22
CA TYR A 448 -4.10 0.40 9.57
C TYR A 448 -5.16 -0.36 10.38
N GLY A 449 -5.45 -1.60 9.99
CA GLY A 449 -6.54 -2.40 10.53
C GLY A 449 -7.88 -1.68 10.38
N PRO A 450 -8.71 -1.58 11.45
CA PRO A 450 -10.03 -0.94 11.34
C PRO A 450 -9.95 0.56 11.05
N HIS A 451 -8.80 1.22 11.30
CA HIS A 451 -8.64 2.64 11.01
C HIS A 451 -8.59 2.95 9.51
N THR A 452 -8.28 1.96 8.66
CA THR A 452 -8.22 2.13 7.19
C THR A 452 -9.53 2.67 6.62
N HIS A 453 -10.67 2.15 7.07
CA HIS A 453 -11.99 2.61 6.66
C HIS A 453 -12.24 4.07 7.08
N PHE A 454 -11.92 4.41 8.33
CA PHE A 454 -12.15 5.74 8.88
C PHE A 454 -11.21 6.81 8.32
N LEU A 455 -9.96 6.45 8.01
CA LEU A 455 -9.03 7.31 7.27
C LEU A 455 -9.63 7.72 5.92
N ASN A 456 -10.20 6.75 5.20
CA ASN A 456 -10.85 7.03 3.93
C ASN A 456 -12.11 7.90 4.07
N LEU A 457 -12.91 7.73 5.13
CA LEU A 457 -14.03 8.63 5.41
C LEU A 457 -13.57 10.07 5.64
N ILE A 458 -12.54 10.28 6.47
CA ILE A 458 -11.92 11.60 6.68
C ILE A 458 -11.41 12.22 5.37
N TRP A 459 -10.93 11.40 4.45
CA TRP A 459 -10.50 11.86 3.13
C TRP A 459 -11.68 12.22 2.22
N LEU A 460 -12.72 11.39 2.16
CA LEU A 460 -13.86 11.56 1.24
C LEU A 460 -14.90 12.60 1.68
N GLU A 461 -15.13 12.79 2.98
CA GLU A 461 -16.17 13.70 3.47
C GLU A 461 -16.05 15.12 2.87
N PRO A 462 -14.86 15.76 2.84
CA PRO A 462 -14.73 17.07 2.23
C PRO A 462 -14.94 17.09 0.71
N TRP A 463 -14.71 15.99 0.00
CA TRP A 463 -15.04 15.87 -1.42
C TRP A 463 -16.55 15.84 -1.65
N VAL A 464 -17.25 14.97 -0.92
CA VAL A 464 -18.71 14.82 -1.01
C VAL A 464 -19.43 16.11 -0.59
N HIS A 465 -18.94 16.78 0.45
CA HIS A 465 -19.55 18.00 0.98
C HIS A 465 -18.94 19.31 0.45
N LYS A 466 -17.92 19.23 -0.42
CA LYS A 466 -17.19 20.38 -0.99
C LYS A 466 -16.62 21.33 0.07
N TRP A 467 -16.01 20.77 1.11
CA TRP A 467 -15.38 21.52 2.21
C TRP A 467 -13.94 21.88 1.87
N PHE A 468 -13.66 22.57 0.76
CA PHE A 468 -12.32 23.10 0.47
C PHE A 468 -12.41 24.16 -0.62
N LYS A 469 -11.30 24.86 -0.85
CA LYS A 469 -11.12 25.78 -1.97
C LYS A 469 -10.08 25.20 -2.93
N THR A 470 -10.16 25.58 -4.20
CA THR A 470 -9.12 25.24 -5.18
C THR A 470 -8.28 26.48 -5.45
N ALA A 471 -6.95 26.34 -5.44
CA ALA A 471 -6.06 27.41 -5.87
C ALA A 471 -6.33 27.76 -7.34
N LYS A 472 -6.06 29.00 -7.73
CA LYS A 472 -6.08 29.37 -9.16
C LYS A 472 -4.82 28.83 -9.83
N LEU A 473 -4.96 28.24 -11.01
CA LEU A 473 -3.82 27.94 -11.88
C LEU A 473 -3.12 29.25 -12.24
N THR A 474 -1.85 29.37 -11.89
CA THR A 474 -0.97 30.44 -12.38
C THR A 474 -0.36 30.00 -13.72
N ALA A 475 -0.32 30.89 -14.70
CA ALA A 475 0.37 30.66 -15.96
C ALA A 475 1.77 31.30 -15.90
N PRO A 476 2.85 30.60 -16.33
CA PRO A 476 2.85 29.20 -16.79
C PRO A 476 2.65 28.21 -15.64
N TYR A 477 2.10 27.04 -15.97
CA TYR A 477 1.95 25.94 -15.01
C TYR A 477 3.32 25.51 -14.48
N THR A 478 3.45 25.41 -13.17
CA THR A 478 4.65 24.88 -12.51
C THR A 478 4.26 23.59 -11.78
N PRO A 479 4.85 22.43 -12.13
CA PRO A 479 4.57 21.17 -11.45
C PRO A 479 4.78 21.29 -9.93
N VAL A 480 3.99 20.59 -9.12
CA VAL A 480 4.03 20.64 -7.65
C VAL A 480 5.45 20.38 -7.15
N TYR A 481 6.14 19.38 -7.71
CA TYR A 481 7.51 19.06 -7.31
C TYR A 481 8.50 20.19 -7.62
N ASP A 482 8.19 21.11 -8.54
CA ASP A 482 9.03 22.26 -8.91
C ASP A 482 8.70 23.57 -8.18
N GLN A 483 7.65 23.58 -7.36
CA GLN A 483 7.24 24.78 -6.62
C GLN A 483 8.19 25.05 -5.44
N ILE A 484 8.47 26.34 -5.21
CA ILE A 484 9.14 26.85 -4.02
C ILE A 484 8.12 27.68 -3.24
N ILE A 485 7.68 27.14 -2.10
CA ILE A 485 6.78 27.83 -1.18
C ILE A 485 7.61 28.22 0.04
N ARG A 486 7.84 29.53 0.18
CA ARG A 486 8.67 30.10 1.26
C ARG A 486 7.88 30.36 2.52
#